data_AF-B7P4M5-F1
#
_entry.id   AF-B7P4M5-F1
#
_cell.length_a   1.000
_cell.length_b   1.000
_cell.length_c   1.000
_cell.angle_alpha   90.00
_cell.angle_beta   90.00
_cell.angle_gamma   90.00
#
_symmetry.space_group_name_H-M   'P 1'
#
loop_
_entity.id
_entity.type
_entity.pdbx_description
1 polymer ?
#
loop_
_entity_poly.entity_id
_entity_poly.type
_entity_poly.pdbx_seq_one_letter_code
_entity_poly.pdbx_strand_id
1 'polypeptide(L)'
;MLHGMIRDSEGRKMSKSLGNVIDPLDVVHGKSLEELEESTRELQRQGYIGPEELATALRCQRQAFPSGIEKCGSDALRLALLSYDVQAETISFQMKDAVRWLHFCNKLWQATRFFVSAADKLGQRPQLASLLSVELKLMDRWILSRLSFLVEASQTHLSNGDLHLFTSAVQAFVVQHLCDVYLVRTPRIGAGSHVCIRACS
;
A
#
# COMPACT_ATOMS: atom_id res chain seq x y z
N MET A 1 -16.20 -17.33 -4.67
CA MET A 1 -16.11 -15.88 -4.39
C MET A 1 -16.03 -15.18 -5.73
N LEU A 2 -17.00 -14.33 -6.04
CA LEU A 2 -16.96 -13.43 -7.21
C LEU A 2 -16.48 -12.07 -6.71
N HIS A 3 -15.69 -11.35 -7.52
CA HIS A 3 -15.20 -10.02 -7.16
C HIS A 3 -15.75 -8.96 -8.11
N GLY A 4 -15.82 -7.71 -7.63
CA GLY A 4 -16.19 -6.55 -8.42
C GLY A 4 -15.33 -6.35 -9.67
N MET A 5 -15.91 -5.66 -10.65
CA MET A 5 -15.18 -5.26 -11.86
C MET A 5 -14.43 -3.94 -11.63
N ILE A 6 -13.14 -3.93 -11.95
CA ILE A 6 -12.32 -2.73 -11.82
C ILE A 6 -12.62 -1.75 -12.98
N ARG A 7 -12.82 -0.49 -12.63
CA ARG A 7 -13.14 0.63 -13.54
C ARG A 7 -12.03 1.67 -13.52
N ASP A 8 -11.94 2.45 -14.59
CA ASP A 8 -11.03 3.59 -14.70
C ASP A 8 -11.48 4.77 -13.82
N SER A 9 -10.72 5.87 -13.83
CA SER A 9 -11.02 7.10 -13.08
C SER A 9 -12.34 7.75 -13.48
N GLU A 10 -12.80 7.50 -14.71
CA GLU A 10 -14.05 8.02 -15.27
C GLU A 10 -15.22 7.04 -15.07
N GLY A 11 -15.01 5.94 -14.34
CA GLY A 11 -16.02 4.93 -14.08
C GLY A 11 -16.36 4.05 -15.28
N ARG A 12 -15.57 4.09 -16.36
CA ARG A 12 -15.71 3.18 -17.51
C ARG A 12 -15.06 1.84 -17.19
N LYS A 13 -15.55 0.78 -17.83
CA LYS A 13 -14.93 -0.54 -17.78
C LYS A 13 -13.50 -0.42 -18.31
N MET A 14 -12.52 -0.99 -17.60
CA MET A 14 -11.18 -1.15 -18.18
C MET A 14 -11.21 -2.22 -19.27
N SER A 15 -10.90 -1.85 -20.50
CA SER A 15 -10.82 -2.79 -21.63
C SER A 15 -9.81 -2.35 -22.69
N LYS A 16 -9.18 -3.33 -23.35
CA LYS A 16 -8.21 -3.07 -24.42
C LYS A 16 -8.84 -2.25 -25.56
N SER A 17 -10.13 -2.44 -25.81
CA SER A 17 -10.88 -1.71 -26.84
C SER A 17 -11.05 -0.21 -26.57
N LEU A 18 -11.02 0.20 -25.29
CA LEU A 18 -11.14 1.59 -24.87
C LEU A 18 -9.78 2.24 -24.59
N GLY A 19 -8.67 1.48 -24.70
CA GLY A 19 -7.31 1.98 -24.45
C GLY A 19 -7.05 2.46 -23.02
N ASN A 20 -7.93 2.12 -22.07
CA ASN A 20 -7.87 2.58 -20.67
C ASN A 20 -7.40 1.48 -19.70
N VAL A 21 -6.80 0.40 -20.21
CA VAL A 21 -6.23 -0.65 -19.37
C VAL A 21 -4.87 -0.22 -18.87
N ILE A 22 -4.70 -0.28 -17.56
CA ILE A 22 -3.40 -0.10 -16.91
C ILE A 22 -2.79 -1.50 -16.72
N ASP A 23 -1.59 -1.73 -17.26
CA ASP A 23 -0.88 -2.98 -17.02
C ASP A 23 -0.36 -3.00 -15.57
N PRO A 24 -0.64 -4.07 -14.78
CA PRO A 24 -0.07 -4.22 -13.44
C PRO A 24 1.45 -4.10 -13.39
N LEU A 25 2.16 -4.56 -14.43
CA LEU A 25 3.62 -4.46 -14.51
C LEU A 25 4.08 -3.01 -14.66
N ASP A 26 3.35 -2.20 -15.43
CA ASP A 26 3.64 -0.76 -15.57
C ASP A 26 3.52 -0.05 -14.20
N VAL A 27 2.59 -0.51 -13.36
CA VAL A 27 2.41 0.01 -11.99
C VAL A 27 3.53 -0.46 -11.05
N VAL A 28 3.95 -1.72 -11.17
CA VAL A 28 5.02 -2.29 -10.34
C VAL A 28 6.38 -1.68 -10.67
N HIS A 29 6.69 -1.46 -11.94
CA HIS A 29 8.00 -1.00 -12.41
C HIS A 29 8.08 0.50 -12.68
N GLY A 30 6.93 1.17 -12.83
CA GLY A 30 6.83 2.53 -13.33
C GLY A 30 6.90 2.57 -14.85
N LYS A 31 6.33 3.62 -15.46
CA LYS A 31 6.33 3.82 -16.91
C LYS A 31 6.14 5.28 -17.27
N SER A 32 6.92 5.79 -18.22
CA SER A 32 6.80 7.20 -18.64
C SER A 32 5.51 7.45 -19.42
N LEU A 33 5.09 8.71 -19.51
CA LEU A 33 3.92 9.08 -20.32
C LEU A 33 4.14 8.73 -21.79
N GLU A 34 5.32 8.95 -22.33
CA GLU A 34 5.67 8.63 -23.72
C GLU A 34 5.56 7.12 -24.00
N GLU A 35 6.04 6.29 -23.06
CA GLU A 35 5.95 4.83 -23.14
C GLU A 35 4.50 4.32 -23.05
N LEU A 36 3.65 4.96 -22.23
CA LEU A 36 2.22 4.66 -22.12
C LEU A 36 1.46 5.02 -23.40
N GLU A 37 1.74 6.20 -23.96
CA GLU A 37 1.13 6.63 -25.21
C GLU A 37 1.54 5.71 -26.36
N GLU A 38 2.82 5.33 -26.45
CA GLU A 38 3.30 4.42 -27.50
C GLU A 38 2.68 3.03 -27.36
N SER A 39 2.55 2.51 -26.13
CA SER A 39 1.85 1.24 -25.88
C SER A 39 0.39 1.29 -26.35
N THR A 40 -0.25 2.45 -26.23
CA THR A 40 -1.65 2.65 -26.65
C THR A 40 -1.76 2.80 -28.17
N ARG A 41 -0.81 3.48 -28.81
CA ARG A 41 -0.68 3.51 -30.28
C ARG A 41 -0.42 2.12 -30.84
N GLU A 42 0.37 1.30 -30.15
CA GLU A 42 0.63 -0.08 -30.56
C GLU A 42 -0.65 -0.94 -30.49
N LEU A 43 -1.48 -0.79 -29.46
CA LEU A 43 -2.81 -1.42 -29.41
C LEU A 43 -3.71 -1.00 -30.60
N GLN A 44 -3.59 0.24 -31.08
CA GLN A 44 -4.28 0.69 -32.29
C GLN A 44 -3.71 0.00 -33.55
N ARG A 45 -2.38 -0.09 -33.69
CA ARG A 45 -1.75 -0.79 -34.83
C ARG A 45 -2.17 -2.26 -34.91
N GLN A 46 -2.37 -2.90 -33.76
CA GLN A 46 -2.87 -4.27 -33.64
C GLN A 46 -4.39 -4.39 -33.89
N GLY A 47 -5.10 -3.28 -34.11
CA GLY A 47 -6.53 -3.26 -34.42
C GLY A 47 -7.44 -3.41 -33.21
N TYR A 48 -6.93 -3.30 -31.97
CA TYR A 48 -7.75 -3.37 -30.76
C TYR A 48 -8.53 -2.08 -30.49
N ILE A 49 -8.00 -0.93 -30.88
CA ILE A 49 -8.55 0.41 -30.59
C ILE A 49 -8.94 1.11 -31.89
N GLY A 50 -10.14 1.71 -31.94
CA GLY A 50 -10.59 2.54 -33.05
C GLY A 50 -9.90 3.92 -33.09
N PRO A 51 -9.81 4.57 -34.26
CA PRO A 51 -9.12 5.86 -34.39
C PRO A 51 -9.73 6.98 -33.52
N GLU A 52 -11.05 7.01 -33.34
CA GLU A 52 -11.72 7.98 -32.46
C GLU A 52 -11.44 7.72 -30.97
N GLU A 53 -11.41 6.45 -30.57
CA GLU A 53 -11.10 6.03 -29.20
C GLU A 53 -9.64 6.30 -28.84
N LEU A 54 -8.71 6.22 -29.79
CA LEU A 54 -7.30 6.54 -29.53
C LEU A 54 -7.13 7.97 -29.03
N ALA A 55 -7.74 8.95 -29.71
CA ALA A 55 -7.63 10.35 -29.32
C ALA A 55 -8.18 10.58 -27.90
N THR A 56 -9.27 9.90 -27.56
CA THR A 56 -9.87 9.94 -26.22
C THR A 56 -8.96 9.28 -25.18
N ALA A 57 -8.41 8.10 -25.47
CA ALA A 57 -7.53 7.36 -24.56
C ALA A 57 -6.25 8.15 -24.24
N LEU A 58 -5.59 8.73 -25.25
CA LEU A 58 -4.39 9.55 -25.07
C LEU A 58 -4.69 10.81 -24.24
N ARG A 59 -5.82 11.48 -24.48
CA ARG A 59 -6.25 12.64 -23.68
C ARG A 59 -6.46 12.25 -22.22
N CYS A 60 -7.19 11.16 -21.97
CA CYS A 60 -7.43 10.67 -20.62
C CYS A 60 -6.13 10.26 -19.92
N GLN A 61 -5.19 9.61 -20.62
CA GLN A 61 -3.88 9.24 -20.07
C GLN A 61 -3.07 10.47 -19.64
N ARG A 62 -3.01 11.51 -20.47
CA ARG A 62 -2.31 12.76 -20.12
C ARG A 62 -2.90 13.43 -18.87
N GLN A 63 -4.22 13.35 -18.71
CA GLN A 63 -4.91 13.92 -17.55
C GLN A 63 -4.69 13.08 -16.28
N ALA A 64 -4.74 11.74 -16.39
CA ALA A 64 -4.58 10.83 -15.26
C ALA A 64 -3.12 10.64 -14.83
N PHE A 65 -2.18 10.70 -15.79
CA PHE A 65 -0.77 10.38 -15.62
C PHE A 65 0.12 11.46 -16.26
N PRO A 66 0.05 12.73 -15.81
CA PRO A 66 0.81 13.82 -16.42
C PRO A 66 2.33 13.60 -16.40
N SER A 67 2.84 12.88 -15.40
CA SER A 67 4.25 12.52 -15.27
C SER A 67 4.53 11.02 -15.55
N GLY A 68 3.56 10.30 -16.11
CA GLY A 68 3.58 8.84 -16.21
C GLY A 68 3.09 8.13 -14.95
N ILE A 69 3.30 6.80 -14.91
CA ILE A 69 2.99 5.95 -13.76
C ILE A 69 4.23 5.86 -12.87
N GLU A 70 4.08 6.30 -11.63
CA GLU A 70 5.11 6.14 -10.61
C GLU A 70 5.28 4.67 -10.21
N LYS A 71 6.54 4.28 -10.00
CA LYS A 71 6.89 2.94 -9.54
C LYS A 71 6.41 2.72 -8.11
N CYS A 72 5.40 1.88 -7.91
CA CYS A 72 4.90 1.55 -6.56
C CYS A 72 5.42 0.21 -6.00
N GLY A 73 5.89 -0.69 -6.86
CA GLY A 73 6.27 -2.05 -6.47
C GLY A 73 5.06 -2.96 -6.18
N SER A 74 5.33 -4.27 -6.08
CA SER A 74 4.28 -5.28 -6.04
C SER A 74 3.45 -5.29 -4.76
N ASP A 75 4.06 -5.03 -3.61
CA ASP A 75 3.36 -5.12 -2.32
C ASP A 75 2.42 -3.93 -2.11
N ALA A 76 2.82 -2.73 -2.53
CA ALA A 76 1.97 -1.56 -2.52
C ALA A 76 0.72 -1.77 -3.39
N LEU A 77 0.90 -2.32 -4.60
CA LEU A 77 -0.22 -2.63 -5.49
C LEU A 77 -1.17 -3.67 -4.89
N ARG A 78 -0.63 -4.74 -4.28
CA ARG A 78 -1.46 -5.76 -3.61
C ARG A 78 -2.27 -5.16 -2.45
N LEU A 79 -1.63 -4.37 -1.59
CA LEU A 79 -2.32 -3.73 -0.47
C LEU A 79 -3.37 -2.71 -0.96
N ALA A 80 -3.08 -1.99 -2.04
CA ALA A 80 -4.05 -1.11 -2.67
C ALA A 80 -5.30 -1.85 -3.12
N LEU A 81 -5.13 -2.97 -3.84
CA LEU A 81 -6.27 -3.78 -4.28
C LEU A 81 -7.03 -4.40 -3.11
N LEU A 82 -6.32 -4.88 -2.08
CA LEU A 82 -6.93 -5.42 -0.86
C LEU A 82 -7.68 -4.38 -0.03
N SER A 83 -7.35 -3.09 -0.18
CA SER A 83 -8.01 -2.00 0.52
C SER A 83 -9.40 -1.66 -0.03
N TYR A 84 -9.76 -2.17 -1.21
CA TYR A 84 -11.11 -2.04 -1.75
C TYR A 84 -11.98 -3.19 -1.30
N ASP A 85 -13.27 -2.91 -1.14
CA ASP A 85 -14.26 -3.94 -0.95
C ASP A 85 -14.41 -4.78 -2.23
N VAL A 86 -13.83 -5.98 -2.21
CA VAL A 86 -13.89 -6.93 -3.33
C VAL A 86 -15.30 -7.47 -3.56
N GLN A 87 -16.19 -7.38 -2.55
CA GLN A 87 -17.59 -7.81 -2.66
C GLN A 87 -18.47 -6.76 -3.34
N ALA A 88 -18.01 -5.51 -3.45
CA ALA A 88 -18.69 -4.47 -4.20
C ALA A 88 -18.75 -4.83 -5.69
N GLU A 89 -19.85 -4.51 -6.37
CA GLU A 89 -20.02 -4.83 -7.80
C GLU A 89 -18.97 -4.14 -8.69
N THR A 90 -18.51 -2.96 -8.27
CA THR A 90 -17.59 -2.13 -9.04
C THR A 90 -16.52 -1.53 -8.14
N ILE A 91 -15.27 -1.57 -8.60
CA ILE A 91 -14.11 -1.02 -7.89
C ILE A 91 -13.52 0.10 -8.74
N SER A 92 -13.54 1.34 -8.26
CA SER A 92 -12.85 2.46 -8.91
C SER A 92 -11.41 2.51 -8.41
N PHE A 93 -10.50 1.86 -9.15
CA PHE A 93 -9.09 1.86 -8.79
C PHE A 93 -8.45 3.17 -9.24
N GLN A 94 -7.75 3.83 -8.32
CA GLN A 94 -7.02 5.06 -8.62
C GLN A 94 -5.55 4.90 -8.27
N MET A 95 -4.67 5.39 -9.16
CA MET A 95 -3.23 5.24 -8.96
C MET A 95 -2.73 5.92 -7.68
N LYS A 96 -3.41 6.99 -7.24
CA LYS A 96 -3.15 7.65 -5.96
C LYS A 96 -3.22 6.71 -4.76
N ASP A 97 -4.06 5.67 -4.83
CA ASP A 97 -4.21 4.71 -3.73
C ASP A 97 -2.99 3.79 -3.69
N ALA A 98 -2.48 3.34 -4.84
CA ALA A 98 -1.22 2.58 -4.89
C ALA A 98 -0.01 3.40 -4.41
N VAL A 99 0.05 4.71 -4.71
CA VAL A 99 1.09 5.61 -4.15
C VAL A 99 0.95 5.76 -2.64
N ARG A 100 -0.28 5.89 -2.12
CA ARG A 100 -0.53 5.90 -0.66
C ARG A 100 -0.01 4.63 0.00
N TRP A 101 -0.24 3.47 -0.61
CA TRP A 101 0.24 2.19 -0.10
C TRP A 101 1.75 2.01 -0.24
N LEU A 102 2.39 2.63 -1.24
CA LEU A 102 3.86 2.72 -1.30
C LEU A 102 4.41 3.47 -0.09
N HIS A 103 3.84 4.64 0.25
CA HIS A 103 4.26 5.38 1.45
C HIS A 103 4.03 4.60 2.74
N PHE A 104 2.95 3.83 2.82
CA PHE A 104 2.72 2.91 3.94
C PHE A 104 3.81 1.82 4.03
N CYS A 105 4.13 1.14 2.94
CA CYS A 105 5.20 0.12 2.90
C CYS A 105 6.55 0.72 3.31
N ASN A 106 6.86 1.93 2.85
CA ASN A 106 8.06 2.66 3.25
C ASN A 106 8.05 2.95 4.76
N LYS A 107 6.93 3.41 5.33
CA LYS A 107 6.80 3.67 6.77
C LYS A 107 6.98 2.39 7.59
N LEU A 108 6.38 1.27 7.15
CA LEU A 108 6.56 -0.05 7.77
C LEU A 108 8.03 -0.49 7.73
N TRP A 109 8.69 -0.37 6.58
CA TRP A 109 10.11 -0.69 6.43
C TRP A 109 10.99 0.14 7.37
N GLN A 110 10.77 1.45 7.48
CA GLN A 110 11.53 2.31 8.40
C GLN A 110 11.31 1.92 9.86
N ALA A 111 10.07 1.57 10.24
CA ALA A 111 9.77 1.07 11.58
C ALA A 111 10.51 -0.25 11.87
N THR A 112 10.49 -1.21 10.95
CA THR A 112 11.23 -2.48 11.09
C THR A 112 12.73 -2.24 11.21
N ARG A 113 13.31 -1.39 10.35
CA ARG A 113 14.74 -1.03 10.43
C ARG A 113 15.12 -0.42 11.78
N PHE A 114 14.24 0.41 12.35
CA PHE A 114 14.46 0.95 13.68
C PHE A 114 14.55 -0.16 14.75
N PHE A 115 13.63 -1.12 14.74
CA PHE A 115 13.64 -2.24 15.69
C PHE A 115 14.85 -3.16 15.51
N VAL A 116 15.22 -3.49 14.27
CA VAL A 116 16.40 -4.31 13.97
C VAL A 116 17.67 -3.60 14.47
N SER A 117 17.84 -2.32 14.14
CA SER A 117 19.00 -1.54 14.62
C SER A 117 19.05 -1.41 16.14
N ALA A 118 17.90 -1.30 16.80
CA ALA A 118 17.80 -1.30 18.25
C ALA A 118 18.25 -2.64 18.85
N ALA A 119 17.82 -3.77 18.27
CA ALA A 119 18.20 -5.11 18.70
C ALA A 119 19.72 -5.33 18.54
N ASP A 120 20.29 -4.93 17.40
CA ASP A 120 21.73 -5.02 17.12
C ASP A 120 22.55 -4.25 18.15
N LYS A 121 22.13 -3.02 18.50
CA LYS A 121 22.81 -2.19 19.52
C LYS A 121 22.77 -2.80 20.92
N LEU A 122 21.70 -3.52 21.25
CA LEU A 122 21.58 -4.22 22.53
C LEU A 122 22.37 -5.53 22.56
N GLY A 123 22.95 -5.95 21.43
CA GLY A 123 23.60 -7.26 21.31
C GLY A 123 22.64 -8.43 21.52
N GLN A 124 21.33 -8.16 21.53
CA GLN A 124 20.29 -9.15 21.73
C GLN A 124 19.71 -9.53 20.38
N ARG A 125 19.91 -10.79 19.98
CA ARG A 125 19.11 -11.34 18.88
C ARG A 125 17.66 -11.49 19.37
N PRO A 126 16.65 -11.21 18.55
CA PRO A 126 15.26 -11.45 18.93
C PRO A 126 15.07 -12.95 19.17
N GLN A 127 15.16 -13.37 20.43
CA GLN A 127 14.70 -14.66 20.87
C GLN A 127 13.24 -14.51 21.27
N LEU A 128 12.45 -15.55 21.01
CA LEU A 128 11.06 -15.63 21.46
C LEU A 128 11.04 -15.85 22.97
N ALA A 129 11.49 -14.85 23.73
CA ALA A 129 11.44 -14.88 25.18
C ALA A 129 9.96 -14.94 25.59
N SER A 130 9.64 -15.85 26.51
CA SER A 130 8.31 -15.90 27.09
C SER A 130 8.00 -14.55 27.75
N LEU A 131 7.04 -13.82 27.19
CA LEU A 131 6.57 -12.52 27.69
C LEU A 131 6.14 -12.59 29.17
N LEU A 132 5.90 -13.79 29.68
CA LEU A 132 5.55 -14.07 31.07
C LEU A 132 6.68 -13.79 32.08
N SER A 133 7.93 -13.67 31.61
CA SER A 133 9.10 -13.49 32.47
C SER A 133 9.72 -12.09 32.43
N VAL A 134 9.10 -11.15 31.70
CA VAL A 134 9.62 -9.80 31.48
C VAL A 134 8.73 -8.76 32.15
N GLU A 135 9.34 -7.86 32.94
CA GLU A 135 8.63 -6.73 33.52
C GLU A 135 8.31 -5.68 32.44
N LEU A 136 7.06 -5.68 31.98
CA LEU A 136 6.58 -4.78 30.92
C LEU A 136 6.28 -3.38 31.46
N LYS A 137 6.81 -2.34 30.80
CA LYS A 137 6.50 -0.93 31.11
C LYS A 137 5.08 -0.56 30.66
N LEU A 138 4.56 0.57 31.14
CA LEU A 138 3.22 1.05 30.79
C LEU A 138 2.99 1.14 29.27
N MET A 139 3.95 1.70 28.53
CA MET A 139 3.85 1.84 27.08
C MET A 139 3.90 0.48 26.34
N ASP A 140 4.67 -0.47 26.86
CA ASP A 140 4.78 -1.82 26.30
C ASP A 140 3.47 -2.58 26.49
N ARG A 141 2.86 -2.49 27.69
CA ARG A 141 1.52 -3.04 27.95
C ARG A 141 0.46 -2.39 27.07
N TRP A 142 0.55 -1.08 26.85
CA TRP A 142 -0.39 -0.34 26.00
C TRP A 142 -0.33 -0.80 24.54
N ILE A 143 0.87 -0.92 23.95
CA ILE A 143 0.97 -1.36 22.53
C ILE A 143 0.55 -2.82 22.38
N LEU A 144 0.84 -3.69 23.35
CA LEU A 144 0.38 -5.08 23.37
C LEU A 144 -1.14 -5.17 23.47
N SER A 145 -1.78 -4.31 24.26
CA SER A 145 -3.25 -4.22 24.30
C SER A 145 -3.81 -3.82 22.92
N ARG A 146 -3.23 -2.81 22.25
CA ARG A 146 -3.62 -2.43 20.88
C ARG A 146 -3.40 -3.55 19.88
N LEU A 147 -2.34 -4.34 20.04
CA LEU A 147 -2.06 -5.50 19.21
C LEU A 147 -3.11 -6.60 19.41
N SER A 148 -3.53 -6.86 20.65
CA SER A 148 -4.62 -7.82 20.94
C SER A 148 -5.91 -7.42 20.21
N PHE A 149 -6.30 -6.14 20.29
CA PHE A 149 -7.46 -5.63 19.56
C PHE A 149 -7.33 -5.79 18.04
N LEU A 150 -6.12 -5.57 17.48
CA LEU A 150 -5.87 -5.81 16.07
C LEU A 150 -6.03 -7.30 15.72
N VAL A 151 -5.51 -8.21 16.53
CA VAL A 151 -5.59 -9.66 16.29
C VAL A 151 -7.04 -10.13 16.29
N GLU A 152 -7.83 -9.70 17.27
CA GLU A 152 -9.26 -9.99 17.35
C GLU A 152 -10.01 -9.46 16.12
N ALA A 153 -9.82 -8.18 15.78
CA ALA A 153 -10.42 -7.58 14.59
C ALA A 153 -10.00 -8.31 13.31
N SER A 154 -8.72 -8.70 13.20
CA SER A 154 -8.20 -9.42 12.05
C SER A 154 -8.85 -10.79 11.90
N GLN A 155 -9.03 -11.53 13.00
CA GLN A 155 -9.72 -12.81 12.98
C GLN A 155 -11.17 -12.67 12.50
N THR A 156 -11.89 -11.66 12.99
CA THR A 156 -13.27 -11.38 12.56
C THR A 156 -13.32 -11.03 11.07
N HIS A 157 -12.55 -10.05 10.62
CA HIS A 157 -12.58 -9.59 9.23
C HIS A 157 -12.12 -10.67 8.24
N LEU A 158 -11.07 -11.43 8.57
CA LEU A 158 -10.61 -12.52 7.71
C LEU A 158 -11.62 -13.66 7.62
N SER A 159 -12.31 -13.99 8.72
CA SER A 159 -13.35 -15.03 8.73
C SER A 159 -14.56 -14.65 7.88
N ASN A 160 -14.91 -13.36 7.86
CA ASN A 160 -15.99 -12.82 7.03
C ASN A 160 -15.59 -12.57 5.57
N GLY A 161 -14.29 -12.60 5.25
CA GLY A 161 -13.77 -12.21 3.94
C GLY A 161 -13.70 -10.70 3.71
N ASP A 162 -13.80 -9.89 4.78
CA ASP A 162 -13.74 -8.42 4.74
C ASP A 162 -12.28 -7.93 4.66
N LEU A 163 -11.61 -8.26 3.56
CA LEU A 163 -10.17 -7.96 3.36
C LEU A 163 -9.85 -6.46 3.46
N HIS A 164 -10.78 -5.60 3.06
CA HIS A 164 -10.63 -4.15 3.12
C HIS A 164 -10.62 -3.62 4.56
N LEU A 165 -11.45 -4.20 5.44
CA LEU A 165 -11.47 -3.86 6.86
C LEU A 165 -10.23 -4.39 7.57
N PHE A 166 -9.81 -5.61 7.25
CA PHE A 166 -8.54 -6.17 7.73
C PHE A 166 -7.36 -5.26 7.36
N THR A 167 -7.26 -4.89 6.09
CA THR A 167 -6.18 -4.04 5.56
C THR A 167 -6.17 -2.66 6.23
N SER A 168 -7.36 -2.07 6.44
CA SER A 168 -7.53 -0.80 7.15
C SER A 168 -7.12 -0.89 8.62
N ALA A 169 -7.47 -1.98 9.31
CA ALA A 169 -7.12 -2.20 10.71
C ALA A 169 -5.60 -2.33 10.90
N VAL A 170 -4.93 -3.09 10.03
CA VAL A 170 -3.45 -3.23 10.04
C VAL A 170 -2.78 -1.88 9.80
N GLN A 171 -3.26 -1.13 8.80
CA GLN A 171 -2.72 0.20 8.50
C GLN A 171 -2.86 1.14 9.70
N ALA A 172 -4.06 1.20 10.30
CA ALA A 172 -4.32 2.03 11.47
C ALA A 172 -3.41 1.66 12.65
N PHE A 173 -3.22 0.37 12.93
CA PHE A 173 -2.30 -0.06 13.98
C PHE A 173 -0.86 0.37 13.72
N VAL A 174 -0.31 0.07 12.53
CA VAL A 174 1.08 0.37 12.20
C VAL A 174 1.33 1.88 12.21
N VAL A 175 0.43 2.67 11.62
CA VAL A 175 0.63 4.12 11.52
C VAL A 175 0.32 4.78 12.86
N GLN A 176 -0.92 4.66 13.35
CA GLN A 176 -1.42 5.48 14.44
C GLN A 176 -0.99 4.98 15.83
N HIS A 177 -0.79 3.67 16.01
CA HIS A 177 -0.44 3.12 17.32
C HIS A 177 1.06 2.85 17.44
N LEU A 178 1.62 2.13 16.47
CA LEU A 178 3.03 1.75 16.50
C LEU A 178 3.93 2.96 16.18
N CYS A 179 3.73 3.61 15.04
CA CYS A 179 4.65 4.67 14.61
C CYS A 179 4.40 6.00 15.35
N ASP A 180 3.16 6.49 15.36
CA ASP A 180 2.88 7.85 15.82
C ASP A 180 2.89 7.98 17.36
N VAL A 181 2.63 6.87 18.08
CA VAL A 181 2.57 6.86 19.54
C VAL A 181 3.71 6.07 20.17
N TYR A 182 3.82 4.76 19.87
CA TYR A 182 4.78 3.89 20.57
C TYR A 182 6.23 4.25 20.23
N LEU A 183 6.60 4.30 18.95
CA LEU A 183 7.97 4.61 18.51
C LEU A 183 8.44 6.00 18.95
N VAL A 184 7.55 6.99 19.00
CA VAL A 184 7.89 8.35 19.45
C VAL A 184 8.18 8.40 20.96
N ARG A 185 7.49 7.58 21.76
CA ARG A 185 7.60 7.55 23.22
C ARG A 185 8.68 6.60 23.72
N THR A 186 9.14 5.66 22.89
CA THR A 186 10.26 4.79 23.23
C THR A 186 11.57 5.59 23.17
N PRO A 187 12.35 5.67 24.26
CA PRO A 187 13.60 6.42 24.28
C PRO A 187 14.57 5.88 23.23
N ARG A 188 15.27 6.79 22.54
CA ARG A 188 16.25 6.42 21.50
C ARG A 188 17.35 5.57 22.13
N ILE A 189 17.50 4.34 21.64
CA ILE A 189 18.60 3.45 22.05
C ILE A 189 19.87 3.96 21.37
N GLY A 190 20.72 4.64 22.15
CA GLY A 190 22.02 5.18 21.74
C GLY A 190 21.94 6.59 21.14
N ALA A 191 22.40 7.58 21.90
CA ALA A 191 22.71 8.92 21.38
C ALA A 191 23.80 8.81 20.30
N GLY A 192 23.57 9.36 19.10
CA GLY A 192 24.64 9.48 18.09
C GLY A 192 24.27 9.37 16.61
N SER A 193 23.01 9.17 16.20
CA SER A 193 22.65 9.25 14.78
C SER A 193 21.18 9.56 14.56
N HIS A 194 20.92 10.64 13.80
CA HIS A 194 19.59 11.12 13.44
C HIS A 194 18.89 10.13 12.51
N VAL A 195 17.99 9.29 13.03
CA VAL A 195 16.94 8.65 12.22
C VAL A 195 15.65 9.41 12.51
N CYS A 196 15.30 10.32 11.60
CA CYS A 196 14.10 11.11 11.68
C CYS A 196 12.93 10.31 11.10
N ILE A 197 12.12 9.65 11.95
CA ILE A 197 10.85 9.01 11.53
C ILE A 197 9.80 10.09 11.15
N ARG A 198 10.09 11.38 11.39
CA ARG A 198 9.24 12.52 10.99
C ARG A 198 9.28 12.85 9.48
N ALA A 199 9.94 12.06 8.64
CA ALA A 199 10.10 12.36 7.20
C ALA A 199 9.03 11.73 6.28
N CYS A 200 7.89 11.30 6.80
CA CYS A 200 6.76 10.85 5.98
C CYS A 200 5.45 11.45 6.51
N SER A 201 5.34 12.77 6.37
CA SER A 201 4.08 13.52 6.38
C SER A 201 3.87 14.07 4.99
#